data_AF-A0A4W5RKC1-F1
#
_entry.id   AF-A0A4W5RKC1-F1
#
_cell.length_a   1.000
_cell.length_b   1.000
_cell.length_c   1.000
_cell.angle_alpha   90.00
_cell.angle_beta   90.00
_cell.angle_gamma   90.00
#
_symmetry.space_group_name_H-M   'P 1'
#
loop_
_entity.id
_entity.type
_entity.pdbx_description
1 polymer ?
#
loop_
_entity_poly.entity_id
_entity_poly.type
_entity_poly.pdbx_seq_one_letter_code
_entity_poly.pdbx_strand_id
1 'polypeptide(L)'
;LLDLWPQRGKMCLLFSSVKAEEECPLSCICARDSGTVTCRDGEHTELPGDIPVWATTLILRGNNISTLPGGAFSSNNGTELELTTLSLSHNGITVIEADAFTGLPRLHLLDLSHNPLVYISERAFHGLRELRSLYLNDSNRLHFSRGTIQCAFKRSDQYGP
;
A
#
# COMPACT_ATOMS: atom_id res chain seq x y z
N LEU A 1 49.65 -36.85 21.78
CA LEU A 1 48.80 -37.68 22.67
C LEU A 1 47.68 -36.80 23.18
N LEU A 2 46.46 -37.32 23.07
CA LEU A 2 45.12 -36.71 23.19
C LEU A 2 44.99 -35.75 24.39
N ASP A 3 44.27 -34.63 24.30
CA ASP A 3 42.83 -34.60 24.64
C ASP A 3 41.99 -33.49 23.97
N LEU A 4 40.69 -33.78 23.91
CA LEU A 4 39.60 -33.21 23.10
C LEU A 4 38.84 -32.03 23.78
N TRP A 5 38.18 -31.20 22.96
CA TRP A 5 37.30 -30.03 23.21
C TRP A 5 36.08 -30.26 24.17
N PRO A 6 35.30 -29.23 24.63
CA PRO A 6 35.10 -27.89 24.04
C PRO A 6 35.12 -26.67 24.99
N GLN A 7 35.53 -25.53 24.42
CA GLN A 7 35.45 -24.19 25.01
C GLN A 7 33.99 -23.74 25.17
N ARG A 8 33.50 -23.65 26.41
CA ARG A 8 32.38 -22.76 26.75
C ARG A 8 32.95 -21.34 26.86
N GLY A 9 32.92 -20.62 25.75
CA GLY A 9 33.40 -19.24 25.63
C GLY A 9 32.63 -18.29 26.54
N LYS A 10 33.38 -17.54 27.36
CA LYS A 10 32.92 -16.35 28.06
C LYS A 10 32.71 -15.21 27.05
N MET A 11 31.50 -14.66 27.08
CA MET A 11 31.15 -13.24 26.96
C MET A 11 32.26 -12.29 26.45
N CYS A 12 32.14 -11.87 25.20
CA CYS A 12 32.64 -10.57 24.74
C CYS A 12 31.44 -9.77 24.23
N LEU A 13 31.06 -8.73 24.97
CA LEU A 13 30.06 -7.75 24.59
C LEU A 13 30.66 -6.84 23.51
N LEU A 14 30.25 -7.05 22.26
CA LEU A 14 30.25 -6.00 21.25
C LEU A 14 28.80 -5.62 21.03
N PHE A 15 28.30 -4.69 21.84
CA PHE A 15 27.13 -3.90 21.47
C PHE A 15 27.56 -2.99 20.31
N SER A 16 27.48 -3.45 19.06
CA SER A 16 27.06 -2.52 18.04
C SER A 16 25.54 -2.42 18.21
N SER A 17 25.07 -1.23 18.54
CA SER A 17 23.66 -0.92 18.35
C SER A 17 23.38 -1.12 16.86
N VAL A 18 22.85 -2.28 16.48
CA VAL A 18 22.16 -2.41 15.21
C VAL A 18 20.98 -1.45 15.35
N LYS A 19 21.12 -0.26 14.76
CA LYS A 19 20.02 0.69 14.64
C LYS A 19 18.87 -0.06 13.97
N ALA A 20 17.70 0.01 14.59
CA ALA A 20 16.43 -0.33 13.94
C ALA A 20 16.19 0.71 12.83
N GLU A 21 16.86 0.52 11.70
CA GLU A 21 16.60 1.16 10.42
C GLU A 21 16.27 -0.03 9.52
N GLU A 22 15.10 -0.04 8.87
CA GLU A 22 14.72 -1.01 7.82
C GLU A 22 14.00 -2.32 8.22
N GLU A 23 12.91 -2.27 8.98
CA GLU A 23 12.06 -3.46 9.16
C GLU A 23 10.97 -3.51 8.10
N CYS A 24 11.12 -4.45 7.17
CA CYS A 24 10.02 -4.89 6.32
C CYS A 24 8.87 -5.38 7.21
N PRO A 25 7.59 -5.03 6.94
CA PRO A 25 6.50 -5.51 7.77
C PRO A 25 6.47 -7.04 7.83
N LEU A 26 6.12 -7.61 8.99
CA LEU A 26 6.21 -9.06 9.25
C LEU A 26 5.39 -9.91 8.27
N SER A 27 4.29 -9.36 7.72
CA SER A 27 3.43 -10.02 6.74
C SER A 27 3.79 -9.68 5.28
N CYS A 28 4.95 -9.06 5.07
CA CYS A 28 5.38 -8.57 3.77
C CYS A 28 6.79 -9.08 3.42
N ILE A 29 7.03 -9.16 2.12
CA ILE A 29 8.32 -9.43 1.51
C ILE A 29 8.77 -8.14 0.83
N CYS A 30 9.94 -7.64 1.21
CA CYS A 30 10.50 -6.40 0.71
C CYS A 30 11.69 -6.68 -0.21
N ALA A 31 11.66 -6.10 -1.40
CA ALA A 31 12.72 -6.15 -2.39
C ALA A 31 13.25 -4.74 -2.64
N ARG A 32 14.22 -4.31 -1.81
CA ARG A 32 14.80 -2.96 -1.80
C ARG A 32 15.31 -2.50 -3.17
N ASP A 33 16.01 -3.37 -3.89
CA ASP A 33 16.58 -3.07 -5.21
C ASP A 33 15.52 -2.64 -6.23
N SER A 34 14.30 -3.14 -6.07
CA SER A 34 13.17 -2.85 -6.95
C SER A 34 12.17 -1.86 -6.37
N GLY A 35 12.34 -1.43 -5.11
CA GLY A 35 11.34 -0.60 -4.43
C GLY A 35 10.03 -1.32 -4.12
N THR A 36 10.00 -2.66 -4.15
CA THR A 36 8.75 -3.44 -4.07
C THR A 36 8.51 -3.99 -2.67
N VAL A 37 7.28 -3.81 -2.17
CA VAL A 37 6.77 -4.43 -0.95
C VAL A 37 5.55 -5.27 -1.32
N THR A 38 5.63 -6.58 -1.09
CA THR A 38 4.54 -7.52 -1.38
C THR A 38 4.04 -8.12 -0.08
N CYS A 39 2.80 -7.85 0.29
CA CYS A 39 2.18 -8.43 1.48
C CYS A 39 1.20 -9.50 1.08
N ARG A 40 1.28 -10.64 1.77
CA ARG A 40 0.40 -11.78 1.56
C ARG A 40 -0.25 -12.14 2.89
N ASP A 41 -1.53 -12.50 2.78
CA ASP A 41 -2.38 -13.16 3.78
C ASP A 41 -1.64 -13.59 5.05
N GLY A 42 -1.73 -12.72 6.06
CA GLY A 42 -1.83 -13.16 7.45
C GLY A 42 -3.28 -12.97 7.86
N GLU A 43 -3.73 -13.64 8.91
CA GLU A 43 -5.06 -13.55 9.55
C GLU A 43 -5.59 -12.10 9.81
N HIS A 44 -4.79 -11.09 9.51
CA HIS A 44 -5.07 -9.68 9.73
C HIS A 44 -5.85 -9.08 8.56
N THR A 45 -7.03 -8.56 8.90
CA THR A 45 -7.97 -7.89 7.98
C THR A 45 -7.59 -6.41 7.77
N GLU A 46 -6.38 -6.01 8.16
CA GLU A 46 -5.96 -4.61 8.29
C GLU A 46 -4.80 -4.27 7.36
N LEU A 47 -4.80 -3.04 6.83
CA LEU A 47 -3.72 -2.50 6.00
C LEU A 47 -2.40 -2.42 6.79
N PRO A 48 -1.24 -2.67 6.18
CA PRO A 48 0.04 -2.55 6.88
C PRO A 48 0.29 -1.08 7.28
N GLY A 49 0.38 -0.81 8.58
CA GLY A 49 0.57 0.54 9.11
C GLY A 49 1.98 1.12 8.89
N ASP A 50 2.98 0.25 8.72
CA ASP A 50 4.39 0.64 8.62
C ASP A 50 4.96 0.33 7.22
N ILE A 51 4.43 0.99 6.19
CA ILE A 51 4.97 0.87 4.83
C ILE A 51 6.33 1.57 4.78
N PRO A 52 7.41 0.89 4.34
CA PRO A 52 8.72 1.52 4.26
C PRO A 52 8.74 2.73 3.30
N VAL A 53 9.33 3.85 3.74
CA VAL A 53 9.35 5.11 2.97
C VAL A 53 10.07 5.04 1.62
N TRP A 54 10.92 4.03 1.42
CA TRP A 54 11.63 3.78 0.15
C TRP A 54 10.77 3.00 -0.86
N ALA A 55 9.64 2.45 -0.44
CA ALA A 55 8.79 1.65 -1.31
C ALA A 55 8.19 2.53 -2.42
N THR A 56 8.30 2.05 -3.65
CA THR A 56 7.70 2.67 -4.84
C THR A 56 6.54 1.82 -5.37
N THR A 57 6.50 0.54 -5.01
CA THR A 57 5.47 -0.42 -5.41
C THR A 57 4.97 -1.17 -4.19
N LEU A 58 3.65 -1.12 -3.95
CA LEU A 58 2.99 -1.87 -2.89
C LEU A 58 1.97 -2.84 -3.48
N ILE A 59 2.15 -4.13 -3.19
CA ILE A 59 1.28 -5.21 -3.67
C ILE A 59 0.58 -5.81 -2.46
N LEU A 60 -0.72 -5.55 -2.37
CA LEU A 60 -1.64 -6.07 -1.36
C LEU A 60 -2.69 -7.00 -2.00
N ARG A 61 -2.31 -7.71 -3.06
CA ARG A 61 -3.22 -8.58 -3.81
C ARG A 61 -3.65 -9.78 -2.97
N GLY A 62 -4.95 -10.07 -2.95
CA GLY A 62 -5.45 -11.28 -2.30
C GLY A 62 -5.44 -11.20 -0.77
N ASN A 63 -5.48 -10.00 -0.19
CA ASN A 63 -5.73 -9.85 1.25
C ASN A 63 -7.25 -9.77 1.49
N ASN A 64 -7.69 -10.04 2.71
CA ASN A 64 -9.13 -9.96 3.05
C ASN A 64 -9.58 -8.51 3.36
N ILE A 65 -9.04 -7.51 2.65
CA ILE A 65 -9.35 -6.10 2.90
C ILE A 65 -10.79 -5.82 2.43
N SER A 66 -11.65 -5.34 3.33
CA SER A 66 -13.08 -5.13 3.04
C SER A 66 -13.47 -3.67 2.82
N THR A 67 -12.73 -2.73 3.43
CA THR A 67 -13.00 -1.29 3.38
C THR A 67 -11.67 -0.52 3.33
N LEU A 68 -11.64 0.55 2.54
CA LEU A 68 -10.53 1.51 2.54
C LEU A 68 -10.96 2.80 3.25
N PRO A 69 -10.56 3.00 4.51
CA PRO A 69 -10.89 4.22 5.25
C PRO A 69 -10.11 5.44 4.72
N GLY A 70 -10.56 6.64 5.09
CA GLY A 70 -9.80 7.87 4.84
C GLY A 70 -8.39 7.81 5.41
N GLY A 71 -7.37 8.21 4.64
CA GLY A 71 -5.97 8.12 5.07
C GLY A 71 -5.41 6.70 5.18
N ALA A 72 -6.04 5.71 4.54
CA ALA A 72 -5.61 4.31 4.53
C ALA A 72 -4.11 4.09 4.18
N PHE A 73 -3.53 5.01 3.41
CA PHE A 73 -2.12 4.95 2.99
C PHE A 73 -1.32 6.19 3.42
N SER A 74 -1.66 6.76 4.56
CA SER A 74 -0.87 7.84 5.17
C SER A 74 0.24 7.25 6.04
N SER A 75 1.47 7.77 5.92
CA SER A 75 2.56 7.39 6.83
C SER A 75 2.26 7.81 8.27
N ASN A 76 2.65 6.99 9.23
CA ASN A 76 2.56 7.27 10.67
C ASN A 76 3.27 8.57 11.10
N ASN A 77 4.26 9.02 10.31
CA ASN A 77 5.03 10.24 10.56
C ASN A 77 4.51 11.47 9.79
N GLY A 78 3.34 11.37 9.14
CA GLY A 78 2.75 12.46 8.36
C GLY A 78 3.47 12.76 7.04
N THR A 79 4.41 11.92 6.63
CA THR A 79 5.08 12.01 5.34
C THR A 79 4.23 11.37 4.24
N GLU A 80 4.17 11.99 3.06
CA GLU A 80 3.58 11.36 1.89
C GLU A 80 4.42 10.14 1.47
N LEU A 81 3.77 9.08 0.97
CA LEU A 81 4.48 7.92 0.44
C LEU A 81 4.80 8.17 -1.04
N GLU A 82 6.01 7.79 -1.44
CA GLU A 82 6.50 7.91 -2.83
C GLU A 82 6.03 6.73 -3.71
N LEU A 83 4.90 6.11 -3.38
CA LEU A 83 4.35 5.00 -4.14
C LEU A 83 3.90 5.47 -5.52
N THR A 84 4.37 4.76 -6.54
CA THR A 84 3.97 4.94 -7.95
C THR A 84 2.96 3.87 -8.37
N THR A 85 3.00 2.69 -7.74
CA THR A 85 2.13 1.56 -8.07
C THR A 85 1.53 0.98 -6.80
N LEU A 86 0.19 0.87 -6.78
CA LEU A 86 -0.56 0.24 -5.70
C LEU A 86 -1.51 -0.80 -6.30
N SER A 87 -1.33 -2.07 -5.91
CA SER A 87 -2.24 -3.15 -6.28
C SER A 87 -3.00 -3.63 -5.05
N LEU A 88 -4.32 -3.45 -5.11
CA LEU A 88 -5.33 -3.90 -4.15
C LEU A 88 -6.28 -4.90 -4.82
N SER A 89 -5.86 -5.53 -5.91
CA SER A 89 -6.73 -6.43 -6.66
C SER A 89 -7.03 -7.72 -5.89
N HIS A 90 -8.15 -8.36 -6.22
CA HIS A 90 -8.59 -9.61 -5.60
C HIS A 90 -8.72 -9.53 -4.07
N ASN A 91 -9.13 -8.38 -3.54
CA ASN A 91 -9.49 -8.24 -2.13
C ASN A 91 -11.03 -8.36 -1.97
N GLY A 92 -11.52 -8.15 -0.75
CA GLY A 92 -12.95 -8.08 -0.44
C GLY A 92 -13.53 -6.67 -0.44
N ILE A 93 -12.90 -5.70 -1.13
CA ILE A 93 -13.20 -4.27 -0.92
C ILE A 93 -14.60 -3.96 -1.46
N THR A 94 -15.48 -3.50 -0.56
CA THR A 94 -16.85 -3.10 -0.88
C THR A 94 -17.04 -1.58 -0.82
N VAL A 95 -16.26 -0.90 0.02
CA VAL A 95 -16.40 0.53 0.32
C VAL A 95 -15.04 1.23 0.23
N ILE A 96 -15.00 2.35 -0.49
CA ILE A 96 -13.88 3.28 -0.49
C ILE A 96 -14.37 4.63 0.04
N GLU A 97 -13.86 5.03 1.20
CA GLU A 97 -14.25 6.27 1.87
C GLU A 97 -13.57 7.51 1.24
N ALA A 98 -13.96 8.70 1.71
CA ALA A 98 -13.33 9.94 1.28
C ALA A 98 -11.85 9.96 1.68
N ASP A 99 -11.00 10.54 0.83
CA ASP A 99 -9.58 10.80 1.12
C ASP A 99 -8.75 9.54 1.42
N ALA A 100 -9.23 8.36 1.01
CA ALA A 100 -8.57 7.06 1.24
C ALA A 100 -7.14 7.01 0.71
N PHE A 101 -6.87 7.71 -0.40
CA PHE A 101 -5.55 7.73 -1.06
C PHE A 101 -4.81 9.07 -0.93
N THR A 102 -5.19 9.96 -0.01
CA THR A 102 -4.59 11.30 0.12
C THR A 102 -3.07 11.30 0.39
N GLY A 103 -2.53 10.24 1.00
CA GLY A 103 -1.09 10.09 1.24
C GLY A 103 -0.25 9.69 0.02
N LEU A 104 -0.84 9.53 -1.17
CA LEU A 104 -0.21 8.96 -2.36
C LEU A 104 -0.16 9.94 -3.56
N PRO A 105 0.49 11.10 -3.44
CA PRO A 105 0.48 12.14 -4.48
C PRO A 105 1.15 11.72 -5.79
N ARG A 106 2.13 10.79 -5.73
CA ARG A 106 2.92 10.28 -6.86
C ARG A 106 2.37 8.99 -7.48
N LEU A 107 1.19 8.55 -7.06
CA LEU A 107 0.63 7.31 -7.54
C LEU A 107 0.26 7.43 -9.02
N HIS A 108 0.82 6.54 -9.82
CA HIS A 108 0.61 6.47 -11.26
C HIS A 108 -0.41 5.40 -11.64
N LEU A 109 -0.38 4.27 -10.93
CA LEU A 109 -1.23 3.12 -11.19
C LEU A 109 -1.90 2.66 -9.90
N LEU A 110 -3.24 2.63 -9.93
CA LEU A 110 -4.08 2.05 -8.90
C LEU A 110 -4.88 0.88 -9.48
N ASP A 111 -4.62 -0.32 -8.97
CA ASP A 111 -5.35 -1.53 -9.35
C ASP A 111 -6.31 -1.95 -8.24
N LEU A 112 -7.61 -1.75 -8.47
CA LEU A 112 -8.72 -2.17 -7.60
C LEU A 112 -9.53 -3.29 -8.25
N SER A 113 -9.01 -3.94 -9.29
CA SER A 113 -9.72 -4.97 -10.04
C SER A 113 -10.10 -6.18 -9.18
N HIS A 114 -11.15 -6.89 -9.57
CA HIS A 114 -11.62 -8.09 -8.85
C HIS A 114 -11.95 -7.81 -7.38
N ASN A 115 -12.55 -6.66 -7.08
CA ASN A 115 -13.13 -6.34 -5.79
C ASN A 115 -14.66 -6.19 -5.92
N PRO A 116 -15.45 -6.65 -4.93
CA PRO A 116 -16.91 -6.53 -4.95
C PRO A 116 -17.38 -5.12 -4.56
N LEU A 117 -16.83 -4.08 -5.20
CA LEU A 117 -17.10 -2.68 -4.86
C LEU A 117 -18.59 -2.35 -4.99
N VAL A 118 -19.13 -1.75 -3.93
CA VAL A 118 -20.53 -1.31 -3.81
C VAL A 118 -20.60 0.21 -3.80
N TYR A 119 -19.69 0.86 -3.07
CA TYR A 119 -19.68 2.32 -2.89
C TYR A 119 -18.27 2.91 -2.97
N ILE A 120 -18.13 4.00 -3.71
CA ILE A 120 -16.91 4.81 -3.79
C ILE A 120 -17.31 6.26 -3.53
N SER A 121 -16.73 6.86 -2.48
CA SER A 121 -16.91 8.27 -2.17
C SER A 121 -16.46 9.17 -3.32
N GLU A 122 -17.13 10.32 -3.51
CA GLU A 122 -16.76 11.32 -4.52
C GLU A 122 -15.37 11.92 -4.29
N ARG A 123 -14.90 11.89 -3.04
CA ARG A 123 -13.56 12.32 -2.64
C ARG A 123 -12.58 11.15 -2.44
N ALA A 124 -12.94 9.92 -2.83
CA ALA A 124 -12.09 8.75 -2.62
C ALA A 124 -10.69 8.93 -3.25
N PHE A 125 -10.64 9.45 -4.47
CA PHE A 125 -9.41 9.68 -5.23
C PHE A 125 -8.78 11.07 -4.99
N HIS A 126 -9.23 11.80 -3.97
CA HIS A 126 -8.64 13.09 -3.63
C HIS A 126 -7.17 12.90 -3.18
N GLY A 127 -6.28 13.73 -3.70
CA GLY A 127 -4.83 13.67 -3.45
C GLY A 127 -4.03 12.87 -4.48
N LEU A 128 -4.67 12.06 -5.34
CA LEU A 128 -4.00 11.32 -6.42
C LEU A 128 -3.65 12.22 -7.62
N ARG A 129 -2.64 13.08 -7.45
CA ARG A 129 -2.29 14.15 -8.42
C ARG A 129 -1.69 13.63 -9.72
N GLU A 130 -1.01 12.50 -9.68
CA GLU A 130 -0.26 11.93 -10.83
C GLU A 130 -0.88 10.65 -11.39
N LEU A 131 -2.12 10.32 -11.01
CA LEU A 131 -2.75 9.07 -11.44
C LEU A 131 -2.95 9.04 -12.96
N ARG A 132 -2.43 7.98 -13.59
CA ARG A 132 -2.53 7.75 -15.04
C ARG A 132 -3.44 6.57 -15.37
N SER A 133 -3.44 5.55 -14.51
CA SER A 133 -4.16 4.29 -14.75
C SER A 133 -4.94 3.87 -13.51
N LEU A 134 -6.24 3.63 -13.70
CA LEU A 134 -7.14 3.10 -12.68
C LEU A 134 -7.85 1.87 -13.22
N TYR A 135 -7.64 0.71 -12.58
CA TYR A 135 -8.31 -0.53 -12.94
C TYR A 135 -9.45 -0.81 -11.95
N LEU A 136 -10.66 -0.93 -12.49
CA LEU A 136 -11.90 -1.23 -11.76
C LEU A 136 -12.66 -2.43 -12.37
N ASN A 137 -12.02 -3.19 -13.26
CA ASN A 137 -12.66 -4.31 -13.94
C ASN A 137 -13.16 -5.37 -12.94
N ASP A 138 -14.27 -6.02 -13.31
CA ASP A 138 -14.95 -7.05 -12.51
C ASP A 138 -15.61 -6.55 -11.20
N SER A 139 -15.85 -5.24 -11.11
CA SER A 139 -16.62 -4.61 -10.03
C SER A 139 -18.13 -4.62 -10.35
N ASN A 140 -18.71 -5.80 -10.51
CA ASN A 140 -20.06 -6.02 -11.06
C ASN A 140 -21.23 -5.47 -10.21
N ARG A 141 -20.93 -4.79 -9.09
CA ARG A 141 -21.91 -4.28 -8.10
C ARG A 141 -21.79 -2.78 -7.84
N LEU A 142 -20.96 -2.06 -8.61
CA LEU A 142 -20.74 -0.63 -8.44
C LEU A 142 -22.01 0.18 -8.74
N HIS A 143 -22.58 0.78 -7.70
CA HIS A 143 -23.57 1.84 -7.85
C HIS A 143 -22.87 3.19 -7.81
N PHE A 144 -22.76 3.86 -8.95
CA PHE A 144 -22.18 5.20 -9.01
C PHE A 144 -23.12 6.22 -8.37
N SER A 145 -22.63 7.05 -7.44
CA SER A 145 -23.24 8.36 -7.23
C SER A 145 -22.95 9.20 -8.47
N ARG A 146 -23.89 10.07 -8.85
CA ARG A 146 -23.69 11.00 -9.98
C ARG A 146 -22.51 11.94 -9.66
N GLY A 147 -21.29 11.58 -10.07
CA GLY A 147 -20.09 12.43 -9.91
C GLY A 147 -18.75 11.68 -9.79
N THR A 148 -18.76 10.41 -9.39
CA THR A 148 -17.53 9.68 -8.99
C THR A 148 -16.47 9.53 -10.09
N ILE A 149 -16.86 9.37 -11.36
CA ILE A 149 -15.90 9.19 -12.48
C ILE A 149 -15.39 10.54 -13.01
N GLN A 150 -16.05 11.65 -12.68
CA GLN A 150 -15.68 12.97 -13.21
C GLN A 150 -14.37 13.50 -12.59
N CYS A 151 -13.95 12.96 -11.44
CA CYS A 151 -12.66 13.26 -10.83
C CYS A 151 -11.52 12.38 -11.37
N ALA A 152 -11.79 11.10 -11.68
CA ALA A 152 -10.77 10.16 -12.18
C ALA A 152 -10.37 10.44 -13.64
N PHE A 153 -11.27 11.04 -14.42
CA PHE A 153 -11.02 11.46 -15.80
C PHE A 153 -11.39 12.93 -15.98
N LYS A 154 -10.68 13.85 -15.32
CA LYS A 154 -10.57 15.19 -15.92
C LYS A 154 -9.80 15.02 -17.23
N ARG A 155 -10.51 15.00 -18.36
CA ARG A 155 -9.90 15.20 -19.67
C ARG A 155 -8.97 16.40 -19.58
N SER A 156 -7.72 16.21 -20.01
CA SER A 156 -6.68 17.22 -20.22
C SER A 156 -7.14 18.44 -21.03
N ASP A 157 -8.32 18.38 -21.62
CA ASP A 157 -8.87 19.33 -22.58
C ASP A 157 -9.60 20.52 -21.91
N GLN A 158 -9.72 20.55 -20.58
CA GLN A 158 -10.36 21.67 -19.85
C GLN A 158 -9.39 22.72 -19.28
N TYR A 159 -8.09 22.60 -19.58
CA TYR A 159 -7.17 23.74 -19.47
C TYR A 159 -6.94 24.31 -20.88
N GLY A 160 -7.94 25.06 -21.36
CA GLY A 160 -7.70 26.10 -22.36
C GLY A 160 -6.97 27.29 -21.70
N PRO A 161 -6.32 28.15 -22.51
CA PRO A 161 -5.13 28.92 -22.15
C PRO A 161 -5.26 29.82 -20.92
#